data_AF-A0A7V9P111-F1
#
_entry.id   AF-A0A7V9P111-F1
#
_cell.length_a   1.000
_cell.length_b   1.000
_cell.length_c   1.000
_cell.angle_alpha   90.00
_cell.angle_beta   90.00
_cell.angle_gamma   90.00
#
_symmetry.space_group_name_H-M   'P 1'
#
loop_
_entity.id
_entity.type
_entity.pdbx_description
1 polymer ?
#
loop_
_entity_poly.entity_id
_entity_poly.type
_entity_poly.pdbx_seq_one_letter_code
_entity_poly.pdbx_strand_id
1 'polypeptide(L)'
;MDRYTAIEYAKQRMRELGIDATQYHIKPELVIGSRAELFDKQITIDATNKYYYLIHYWLYSGLEIISDTGYFNTDDFTNNTIQEFTGIIIIKQLTGKIWSLDNTQPDGSIITAQKPINFITVTY
;
A
#
# COMPACT_ATOMS: atom_id res chain seq x y z
N MET A 1 1.41 10.65 -2.13
CA MET A 1 0.34 10.96 -3.11
C MET A 1 -0.98 11.06 -2.36
N ASP A 2 -1.82 12.05 -2.67
CA ASP A 2 -3.21 12.12 -2.16
C ASP A 2 -4.17 11.26 -3.00
N ARG A 3 -5.39 11.07 -2.48
CA ARG A 3 -6.40 10.21 -3.13
C ARG A 3 -6.83 10.70 -4.52
N TYR A 4 -6.99 12.01 -4.72
CA TYR A 4 -7.48 12.54 -5.99
C TYR A 4 -6.42 12.32 -7.07
N THR A 5 -5.16 12.65 -6.77
CA THR A 5 -4.03 12.42 -7.66
C THR A 5 -3.88 10.94 -8.03
N ALA A 6 -4.03 10.02 -7.06
CA ALA A 6 -3.99 8.58 -7.32
C ALA A 6 -5.10 8.11 -8.27
N ILE A 7 -6.32 8.64 -8.13
CA ILE A 7 -7.45 8.29 -9.00
C ILE A 7 -7.23 8.78 -10.43
N GLU A 8 -6.76 10.01 -10.61
CA GLU A 8 -6.50 10.55 -11.95
C GLU A 8 -5.36 9.81 -12.65
N TYR A 9 -4.30 9.45 -11.91
CA TYR A 9 -3.24 8.63 -12.45
C TYR A 9 -3.73 7.22 -12.82
N ALA A 10 -4.51 6.57 -11.95
CA ALA A 10 -5.12 5.28 -12.25
C ALA A 10 -5.96 5.30 -13.54
N LYS A 11 -6.77 6.34 -13.76
CA LYS A 11 -7.54 6.52 -15.00
C LYS A 11 -6.62 6.72 -16.21
N GLN A 12 -5.56 7.50 -16.07
CA GLN A 12 -4.57 7.67 -17.14
C GLN A 12 -3.93 6.33 -17.49
N ARG A 13 -3.50 5.56 -16.50
CA ARG A 13 -2.90 4.23 -16.69
C ARG A 13 -3.83 3.28 -17.42
N MET A 14 -5.11 3.23 -17.07
CA MET A 14 -6.09 2.38 -17.78
C MET A 14 -6.26 2.78 -19.24
N ARG A 15 -6.27 4.09 -19.55
CA ARG A 15 -6.30 4.57 -20.93
C ARG A 15 -5.05 4.18 -21.71
N GLU A 16 -3.86 4.25 -21.09
CA GLU A 16 -2.60 3.82 -21.70
C GLU A 16 -2.57 2.32 -22.02
N LEU A 17 -3.27 1.52 -21.20
CA LEU A 17 -3.47 0.08 -21.43
C LEU A 17 -4.59 -0.23 -22.43
N GLY A 18 -5.30 0.79 -22.95
CA GLY A 18 -6.43 0.62 -23.86
C GLY A 18 -7.69 0.07 -23.20
N ILE A 19 -7.83 0.20 -21.88
CA ILE A 19 -8.98 -0.28 -21.11
C ILE A 19 -9.98 0.87 -20.96
N ASP A 20 -11.21 0.65 -21.41
CA ASP A 20 -12.29 1.63 -21.33
C ASP A 20 -12.78 1.84 -19.89
N ALA A 21 -13.32 3.03 -19.61
CA ALA A 21 -13.84 3.40 -18.29
C ALA A 21 -14.98 2.51 -17.78
N THR A 22 -15.63 1.74 -18.65
CA THR A 22 -16.68 0.77 -18.30
C THR A 22 -16.13 -0.61 -17.92
N GLN A 23 -14.83 -0.85 -18.15
CA GLN A 23 -14.18 -2.15 -17.98
C GLN A 23 -13.34 -2.24 -16.70
N TYR A 24 -13.19 -1.14 -15.95
CA TYR A 24 -12.46 -1.16 -14.69
C TYR A 24 -13.21 -0.47 -13.56
N HIS A 25 -12.87 -0.86 -12.33
CA HIS A 25 -13.42 -0.26 -11.11
C HIS A 25 -12.31 0.30 -10.24
N ILE A 26 -12.46 1.56 -9.82
CA ILE A 26 -11.56 2.22 -8.87
C ILE A 26 -12.23 2.29 -7.51
N LYS A 27 -11.56 1.78 -6.46
CA LYS A 27 -12.07 1.84 -5.08
C LYS A 27 -10.94 2.09 -4.08
N PRO A 28 -11.23 2.69 -2.92
CA PRO A 28 -10.29 2.67 -1.80
C PRO A 28 -10.18 1.25 -1.23
N GLU A 29 -8.98 0.88 -0.81
CA GLU A 29 -8.71 -0.40 -0.18
C GLU A 29 -7.80 -0.21 1.03
N LEU A 30 -8.16 -0.88 2.13
CA LEU A 30 -7.39 -0.91 3.36
C LEU A 30 -6.75 -2.28 3.48
N VAL A 31 -5.43 -2.31 3.56
CA VAL A 31 -4.68 -3.53 3.82
C VAL A 31 -4.30 -3.59 5.29
N ILE A 32 -4.70 -4.67 5.94
CA ILE A 32 -4.41 -4.98 7.34
C ILE A 32 -3.92 -6.42 7.38
N GLY A 33 -2.76 -6.65 8.00
CA GLY A 33 -2.20 -7.99 8.11
C GLY A 33 -3.03 -8.87 9.03
N SER A 34 -3.15 -10.15 8.69
CA SER A 34 -3.63 -11.18 9.61
C SER A 34 -2.70 -11.31 10.82
N ARG A 35 -3.17 -11.93 11.91
CA ARG A 35 -2.35 -12.10 13.12
C ARG A 35 -1.01 -12.81 12.88
N ALA A 36 -0.96 -13.74 11.92
CA ALA A 36 0.27 -14.42 11.53
C ALA A 36 1.22 -13.47 10.78
N GLU A 37 0.70 -12.73 9.80
CA GLU A 37 1.45 -11.72 9.04
C GLU A 37 1.97 -10.58 9.94
N LEU A 38 1.23 -10.21 10.98
CA LEU A 38 1.69 -9.27 12.00
C LEU A 38 2.89 -9.81 12.79
N PHE A 39 2.90 -11.11 13.11
CA PHE A 39 4.00 -11.76 13.81
C PHE A 39 5.23 -11.90 12.91
N ASP A 40 5.01 -12.29 11.65
CA ASP A 40 6.05 -12.41 10.62
C ASP A 40 6.50 -11.06 10.06
N LYS A 41 5.82 -9.97 10.46
CA LYS A 41 6.09 -8.59 10.07
C LYS A 41 6.05 -8.37 8.56
N GLN A 42 5.24 -9.16 7.87
CA GLN A 42 5.11 -9.18 6.42
C GLN A 42 3.69 -9.56 6.02
N ILE A 43 3.12 -8.81 5.08
CA ILE A 43 1.84 -9.08 4.41
C ILE A 43 2.15 -9.38 2.94
N THR A 44 1.48 -10.39 2.38
CA THR A 44 1.58 -10.69 0.95
C THR A 44 0.22 -10.54 0.27
N ILE A 45 0.16 -9.79 -0.82
CA ILE A 45 -1.06 -9.57 -1.59
C ILE A 45 -0.84 -10.12 -3.00
N ASP A 46 -1.79 -10.93 -3.47
CA ASP A 46 -1.90 -11.30 -4.88
C ASP A 46 -2.75 -10.23 -5.61
N ALA A 47 -2.07 -9.40 -6.40
CA ALA A 47 -2.66 -8.35 -7.21
C ALA A 47 -2.74 -8.73 -8.70
N THR A 48 -2.96 -10.01 -9.02
CA THR A 48 -3.27 -10.43 -10.39
C THR A 48 -4.48 -9.67 -10.94
N ASN A 49 -4.33 -9.04 -12.11
CA ASN A 49 -5.32 -8.14 -12.74
C ASN A 49 -5.76 -6.97 -11.85
N LYS A 50 -4.91 -6.55 -10.91
CA LYS A 50 -5.16 -5.40 -10.04
C LYS A 50 -3.96 -4.48 -9.99
N TYR A 51 -4.24 -3.19 -9.89
CA TYR A 51 -3.23 -2.18 -9.59
C TYR A 51 -3.51 -1.57 -8.22
N TYR A 52 -2.46 -1.41 -7.43
CA TYR A 52 -2.49 -0.78 -6.11
C TYR A 52 -1.68 0.51 -6.17
N TYR A 53 -2.29 1.62 -5.75
CA TYR A 53 -1.65 2.93 -5.70
C TYR A 53 -1.58 3.39 -4.25
N LEU A 54 -0.38 3.48 -3.68
CA LEU A 54 -0.21 3.88 -2.29
C LEU A 54 -0.58 5.34 -2.10
N ILE A 55 -1.48 5.61 -1.15
CA ILE A 55 -1.88 6.97 -0.80
C ILE A 55 -1.41 7.32 0.61
N HIS A 56 -1.20 8.61 0.83
CA HIS A 56 -0.73 9.16 2.10
C HIS A 56 0.53 8.47 2.65
N TYR A 57 1.50 8.18 1.76
CA TYR A 57 2.72 7.44 2.10
C TYR A 57 3.47 8.01 3.32
N TRP A 58 3.38 9.34 3.54
CA TRP A 58 4.00 10.05 4.65
C TRP A 58 3.43 9.69 6.02
N LEU A 59 2.31 8.97 6.07
CA LEU A 59 1.70 8.47 7.30
C LEU A 59 2.32 7.16 7.77
N TYR A 60 3.15 6.53 6.94
CA TYR A 60 3.79 5.26 7.23
C TYR A 60 5.26 5.48 7.58
N SER A 61 5.74 4.75 8.58
CA SER A 61 7.12 4.74 9.07
C SER A 61 7.54 3.28 9.24
N GLY A 62 8.83 2.98 9.05
CA GLY A 62 9.34 1.61 9.06
C GLY A 62 8.73 0.67 8.00
N LEU A 63 8.18 1.19 6.90
CA LEU A 63 7.48 0.41 5.86
C LEU A 63 8.33 0.23 4.60
N GLU A 64 8.39 -1.00 4.09
CA GLU A 64 8.90 -1.34 2.77
C GLU A 64 7.82 -2.11 1.98
N ILE A 65 7.60 -1.72 0.73
CA ILE A 65 6.70 -2.38 -0.21
C ILE A 65 7.49 -2.72 -1.46
N ILE A 66 7.43 -3.98 -1.86
CA ILE A 66 8.10 -4.52 -3.03
C ILE A 66 7.04 -5.24 -3.86
N SER A 67 7.02 -5.01 -5.16
CA SER A 67 6.25 -5.82 -6.09
C SER A 67 7.02 -6.04 -7.38
N ASP A 68 6.42 -6.79 -8.31
CA ASP A 68 7.04 -7.08 -9.61
C ASP A 68 7.32 -5.80 -10.43
N THR A 69 6.54 -4.74 -10.20
CA THR A 69 6.57 -3.49 -10.98
C THR A 69 6.94 -2.26 -10.16
N GLY A 70 7.09 -2.38 -8.83
CA GLY A 70 7.14 -1.23 -7.95
C GLY A 70 7.98 -1.46 -6.71
N TYR A 71 8.56 -0.38 -6.22
CA TYR A 71 9.31 -0.35 -4.97
C TYR A 71 8.98 0.92 -4.20
N PHE A 72 8.77 0.78 -2.90
CA PHE A 72 8.63 1.89 -1.98
C PHE A 72 9.29 1.56 -0.65
N ASN A 73 10.04 2.51 -0.14
CA ASN A 73 10.64 2.43 1.18
C ASN A 73 10.52 3.79 1.84
N THR A 74 9.99 3.82 3.06
CA THR A 74 9.74 5.09 3.76
C THR A 74 11.00 5.84 4.17
N ASP A 75 12.14 5.16 4.28
CA ASP A 75 13.43 5.76 4.59
C ASP A 75 14.17 6.17 3.29
N ASP A 76 13.66 5.77 2.12
CA ASP A 76 14.24 6.09 0.82
C ASP A 76 13.37 7.10 0.05
N PHE A 77 13.82 8.35 0.01
CA PHE A 77 13.13 9.43 -0.69
C PHE A 77 13.42 9.46 -2.21
N THR A 78 14.19 8.50 -2.75
CA THR A 78 14.69 8.59 -4.13
C THR A 78 13.61 8.41 -5.22
N ASN A 79 12.40 7.92 -4.91
CA ASN A 79 11.33 7.73 -5.92
C ASN A 79 9.94 8.12 -5.40
N ASN A 80 9.72 9.42 -5.21
CA ASN A 80 8.55 9.92 -4.51
C ASN A 80 7.35 10.32 -5.39
N THR A 81 7.40 10.13 -6.71
CA THR A 81 6.34 10.65 -7.58
C THR A 81 5.13 9.73 -7.64
N ILE A 82 5.31 8.42 -7.87
CA ILE A 82 4.20 7.49 -8.09
C ILE A 82 4.52 6.10 -7.52
N GLN A 83 3.66 5.59 -6.66
CA GLN A 83 3.80 4.29 -6.00
C GLN A 83 2.71 3.32 -6.51
N GLU A 84 2.91 2.80 -7.73
CA GLU A 84 2.07 1.81 -8.39
C GLU A 84 2.64 0.39 -8.17
N PHE A 85 1.79 -0.56 -7.80
CA PHE A 85 2.16 -1.95 -7.55
C PHE A 85 1.15 -2.90 -8.21
N THR A 86 1.64 -3.94 -8.88
CA THR A 86 0.84 -5.08 -9.39
C THR A 86 1.65 -6.38 -9.26
N GLY A 87 1.02 -7.52 -9.57
CA GLY A 87 1.61 -8.85 -9.42
C GLY A 87 1.62 -9.31 -7.96
N ILE A 88 2.72 -9.90 -7.50
CA ILE A 88 2.88 -10.23 -6.08
C ILE A 88 3.41 -9.00 -5.33
N ILE A 89 2.63 -8.50 -4.38
CA ILE A 89 3.00 -7.36 -3.55
C ILE A 89 3.38 -7.87 -2.16
N ILE A 90 4.60 -7.54 -1.73
CA ILE A 90 5.12 -7.84 -0.40
C ILE A 90 5.25 -6.54 0.36
N ILE A 91 4.53 -6.44 1.46
CA ILE A 91 4.58 -5.33 2.39
C ILE A 91 5.25 -5.82 3.65
N LYS A 92 6.33 -5.19 4.11
CA LYS A 92 7.05 -5.65 5.30
C LYS A 92 7.61 -4.52 6.13
N GLN A 93 7.83 -4.82 7.40
CA GLN A 93 8.49 -3.93 8.33
C GLN A 93 10.00 -3.88 8.06
N LEU A 94 10.56 -2.68 7.99
CA LEU A 94 12.00 -2.48 7.94
C LEU A 94 12.67 -2.99 9.21
N THR A 95 13.82 -3.65 9.05
CA THR A 95 14.56 -4.24 10.17
C THR A 95 14.94 -3.16 11.20
N GLY A 96 14.63 -3.42 12.47
CA GLY A 96 14.93 -2.50 13.56
C GLY A 96 14.04 -1.24 13.62
N LYS A 97 13.07 -1.09 12.73
CA LYS A 97 12.11 0.02 12.75
C LYS A 97 10.76 -0.46 13.25
N ILE A 98 9.98 0.44 13.87
CA ILE A 98 8.59 0.19 14.24
C ILE A 98 7.72 0.58 13.05
N TRP A 99 6.95 -0.38 12.53
CA TRP A 99 5.91 -0.09 11.55
C TRP A 99 4.75 0.59 12.29
N SER A 100 4.41 1.79 11.84
CA SER A 100 3.30 2.64 12.30
C SER A 100 2.20 1.88 13.05
N LEU A 101 2.04 2.21 14.33
CA LEU A 101 1.04 1.63 15.23
C LEU A 101 -0.09 2.65 15.45
N ASP A 102 -1.33 2.19 15.46
CA ASP A 102 -2.45 2.96 16.00
C ASP A 102 -2.45 2.79 17.54
N ASN A 103 -2.25 3.91 18.24
CA ASN A 103 -2.16 4.13 19.70
C ASN A 103 -2.10 2.91 20.66
N THR A 104 -1.04 2.90 21.46
CA THR A 104 -0.92 2.21 22.76
C THR A 104 -2.13 2.48 23.65
N GLN A 105 -2.60 1.46 24.37
CA GLN A 105 -3.64 1.68 25.39
C GLN A 105 -3.15 2.64 26.48
N PRO A 106 -4.05 3.33 27.21
CA PRO A 106 -3.69 4.24 28.31
C PRO A 106 -2.87 3.59 29.43
N ASP A 107 -2.92 2.25 29.55
CA ASP A 107 -2.18 1.46 30.53
C ASP A 107 -0.76 1.07 30.07
N GLY A 108 -0.34 1.54 28.89
CA GLY A 108 0.97 1.22 28.31
C GLY A 108 1.04 -0.14 27.64
N SER A 109 -0.08 -0.90 27.59
CA SER A 109 -0.13 -2.13 26.81
C SER A 109 -0.21 -1.82 25.31
N ILE A 110 0.67 -2.48 24.55
CA ILE A 110 0.66 -2.39 23.10
C ILE A 110 -0.46 -3.32 22.61
N ILE A 111 -1.60 -2.78 22.20
CA ILE A 111 -2.38 -3.47 21.16
C ILE A 111 -1.53 -3.26 19.92
N THR A 112 -0.90 -4.31 19.40
CA THR A 112 -0.09 -4.23 18.18
C THR A 112 -1.02 -4.07 16.97
N ALA A 113 -1.82 -3.00 16.93
CA ALA A 113 -2.63 -2.65 15.79
C ALA A 113 -1.72 -1.87 14.85
N GLN A 114 -1.13 -2.56 13.88
CA GLN A 114 -0.48 -1.90 12.76
C GLN A 114 -1.50 -1.01 12.07
N LYS A 115 -1.10 0.22 11.78
CA LYS A 115 -1.92 1.18 11.07
C LYS A 115 -2.26 0.62 9.68
N PRO A 116 -3.55 0.54 9.31
CA PRO A 116 -3.95 0.07 7.98
C PRO A 116 -3.25 0.84 6.86
N ILE A 117 -2.77 0.12 5.85
CA ILE A 117 -2.20 0.75 4.67
C ILE A 117 -3.31 1.08 3.69
N ASN A 118 -3.35 2.35 3.28
CA ASN A 118 -4.35 2.89 2.39
C ASN A 118 -3.85 2.81 0.95
N PHE A 119 -4.63 2.14 0.11
CA PHE A 119 -4.44 2.13 -1.33
C PHE A 119 -5.68 2.66 -2.05
N ILE A 120 -5.46 3.15 -3.26
CA ILE A 120 -6.48 3.11 -4.30
C ILE A 120 -6.22 1.88 -5.15
N THR A 121 -7.26 1.07 -5.38
CA THR A 121 -7.15 -0.13 -6.21
C THR A 121 -7.95 0.00 -7.48
N VAL A 122 -7.40 -0.58 -8.55
CA VAL A 122 -8.06 -0.73 -9.85
C VAL A 122 -8.18 -2.21 -10.14
N THR A 123 -9.37 -2.67 -10.51
CA THR A 123 -9.61 -4.05 -10.96
C THR A 123 -10.28 -4.01 -12.32
N TYR A 124 -9.85 -4.87 -13.23
CA TYR A 124 -10.33 -5.00 -14.61
C TYR A 124 -10.34 -6.47 -15.05
#